data_AF-A0A0F9S6V3-F1
#
_entry.id   AF-A0A0F9S6V3-F1
#
_cell.length_a   1.000
_cell.length_b   1.000
_cell.length_c   1.000
_cell.angle_alpha   90.00
_cell.angle_beta   90.00
_cell.angle_gamma   90.00
#
_symmetry.space_group_name_H-M   'P 1'
#
loop_
_entity.id
_entity.type
_entity.pdbx_description
1 polymer ?
#
loop_
_entity_poly.entity_id
_entity_poly.type
_entity_poly.pdbx_seq_one_letter_code
_entity_poly.pdbx_strand_id
1 'polypeptide(L)'
;MAKKKKVKKAKAVKKVKAIRKAKTVKKVATPARPRSPRTSSTAPVVGVVMGSDSDLKIVGYCLKQLGEFDIRFEVRVISAHRTPDSAREYALSAAERGLKVLIAAAGMSAALAGVLAAHTTLPVIGVPVASGPMVGVDAALSTMQMPPGIPVGCMAIGAAGAINGAIFAAQILSLSDERLVGRLAGLKRHHVSSTRKKDAAVRKRTQRK
;
A
#
# COMPACT_ATOMS: atom_id res chain seq x y z
N MET A 1 5.82 -53.15 -35.58
CA MET A 1 5.83 -51.74 -35.08
C MET A 1 6.46 -51.51 -33.70
N ALA A 2 6.89 -52.53 -32.94
CA ALA A 2 7.38 -52.38 -31.57
C ALA A 2 8.86 -51.91 -31.41
N LYS A 3 9.76 -52.19 -32.38
CA LYS A 3 11.18 -51.79 -32.30
C LYS A 3 11.41 -50.27 -32.42
N LYS A 4 10.63 -49.55 -33.25
CA LYS A 4 10.76 -48.08 -33.42
C LYS A 4 10.34 -47.28 -32.18
N LYS A 5 9.40 -47.78 -31.35
CA LYS A 5 8.97 -47.12 -30.10
C LYS A 5 10.02 -47.21 -28.98
N LYS A 6 10.75 -48.33 -28.85
CA LYS A 6 11.81 -48.49 -27.82
C LYS A 6 13.01 -47.56 -28.08
N VAL A 7 13.41 -47.36 -29.34
CA VAL A 7 14.53 -46.46 -29.70
C VAL A 7 14.18 -44.97 -29.45
N LYS A 8 12.94 -44.55 -29.74
CA LYS A 8 12.47 -43.18 -29.45
C LYS A 8 12.39 -42.90 -27.94
N LYS A 9 11.95 -43.87 -27.12
CA LYS A 9 11.90 -43.73 -25.65
C LYS A 9 13.31 -43.63 -25.04
N ALA A 10 14.27 -44.42 -25.52
CA ALA A 10 15.67 -44.35 -25.07
C ALA A 10 16.37 -43.02 -25.42
N LYS A 11 16.08 -42.45 -26.61
CA LYS A 11 16.59 -41.12 -27.00
C LYS A 11 15.96 -39.99 -26.19
N ALA A 12 14.67 -40.08 -25.85
CA ALA A 12 13.99 -39.09 -25.00
C ALA A 12 14.52 -39.11 -23.55
N VAL A 13 14.77 -40.28 -22.97
CA VAL A 13 15.33 -40.41 -21.60
C VAL A 13 16.78 -39.90 -21.54
N LYS A 14 17.60 -40.15 -22.58
CA LYS A 14 18.95 -39.56 -22.67
C LYS A 14 18.92 -38.03 -22.82
N LYS A 15 17.95 -37.47 -23.56
CA LYS A 15 17.78 -36.01 -23.72
C LYS A 15 17.33 -35.33 -22.42
N VAL A 16 16.47 -35.97 -21.62
CA VAL A 16 16.03 -35.46 -20.30
C VAL A 16 17.16 -35.53 -19.25
N LYS A 17 18.00 -36.59 -19.27
CA LYS A 17 19.19 -36.67 -18.40
C LYS A 17 20.29 -35.67 -18.78
N ALA A 18 20.42 -35.30 -20.05
CA ALA A 18 21.37 -34.26 -20.49
C ALA A 18 20.93 -32.85 -20.06
N ILE A 19 19.62 -32.55 -20.09
CA ILE A 19 19.08 -31.25 -19.67
C ILE A 19 19.17 -31.05 -18.14
N ARG A 20 19.17 -32.14 -17.36
CA ARG A 20 19.32 -32.09 -15.89
C ARG A 20 20.76 -31.89 -15.40
N LYS A 21 21.78 -32.01 -16.26
CA LYS A 21 23.20 -31.83 -15.89
C LYS A 21 23.76 -30.43 -16.22
N ALA A 22 22.99 -29.54 -16.84
CA ALA A 22 23.47 -28.25 -17.33
C ALA A 22 22.83 -27.00 -16.65
N LYS A 23 22.25 -27.15 -15.45
CA LYS A 23 21.75 -26.01 -14.66
C LYS A 23 22.38 -25.98 -13.27
N THR A 24 23.70 -25.83 -13.24
CA THR A 24 24.37 -25.25 -12.07
C THR A 24 24.15 -23.75 -12.14
N VAL A 25 23.11 -23.28 -11.46
CA VAL A 25 22.85 -21.84 -11.30
C VAL A 25 24.06 -21.27 -10.55
N LYS A 26 24.91 -20.53 -11.25
CA LYS A 26 25.93 -19.69 -10.61
C LYS A 26 25.17 -18.76 -9.65
N LYS A 27 25.47 -18.86 -8.36
CA LYS A 27 24.98 -17.97 -7.31
C LYS A 27 25.51 -16.57 -7.63
N VAL A 28 24.70 -15.76 -8.32
CA VAL A 28 24.99 -14.33 -8.50
C VAL A 28 24.97 -13.74 -7.10
N ALA A 29 26.13 -13.26 -6.63
CA ALA A 29 26.21 -12.51 -5.39
C ALA A 29 25.37 -11.25 -5.55
N THR A 30 24.28 -11.14 -4.80
CA THR A 30 23.50 -9.91 -4.68
C THR A 30 24.43 -8.85 -4.10
N PRO A 31 24.66 -7.70 -4.75
CA PRO A 31 25.41 -6.64 -4.11
C PRO A 31 24.64 -6.22 -2.85
N ALA A 32 25.35 -6.18 -1.72
CA ALA A 32 24.80 -5.65 -0.49
C ALA A 32 24.33 -4.22 -0.75
N ARG A 33 23.03 -3.96 -0.59
CA ARG A 33 22.48 -2.61 -0.70
C ARG A 33 23.21 -1.73 0.31
N PRO A 34 23.80 -0.59 -0.09
CA PRO A 34 24.43 0.30 0.88
C PRO A 34 23.38 0.71 1.90
N ARG A 35 23.62 0.39 3.17
CA ARG A 35 22.81 0.89 4.29
C ARG A 35 23.03 2.40 4.31
N SER A 36 22.01 3.18 3.92
CA SER A 36 22.12 4.64 3.97
C SER A 36 22.33 5.09 5.42
N PRO A 37 23.05 6.20 5.64
CA PRO A 37 23.27 6.73 6.97
C PRO A 37 21.92 7.05 7.62
N ARG A 38 21.73 6.57 8.84
CA ARG A 38 20.54 6.83 9.66
C ARG A 38 20.66 8.23 10.25
N THR A 39 20.04 9.20 9.59
CA THR A 39 19.77 10.51 10.18
C THR A 39 18.28 10.63 10.42
N SER A 40 17.87 10.90 11.66
CA SER A 40 16.50 11.30 12.00
C SER A 40 16.21 12.66 11.38
N SER A 41 15.86 12.67 10.09
CA SER A 41 15.40 13.88 9.41
C SER A 41 14.03 14.26 9.96
N THR A 42 13.85 15.52 10.35
CA THR A 42 12.57 16.08 10.83
C THR A 42 11.53 16.22 9.71
N ALA A 43 11.96 16.07 8.46
CA ALA A 43 11.17 16.21 7.24
C ALA A 43 10.09 15.11 7.10
N PRO A 44 8.92 15.43 6.52
CA PRO A 44 7.86 14.47 6.26
C PRO A 44 8.32 13.43 5.22
N VAL A 45 7.86 12.19 5.39
CA VAL A 45 8.09 11.09 4.43
C VAL A 45 6.79 10.57 3.79
N VAL A 46 5.64 10.95 4.35
CA VAL A 46 4.32 10.67 3.76
C VAL A 46 3.59 11.99 3.49
N GLY A 47 3.07 12.14 2.28
CA GLY A 47 2.18 13.25 1.93
C GLY A 47 0.73 12.82 2.03
N VAL A 48 -0.07 13.48 2.88
CA VAL A 48 -1.50 13.20 3.00
C VAL A 48 -2.29 14.37 2.39
N VAL A 49 -3.03 14.08 1.32
CA VAL A 49 -3.75 15.10 0.54
C VAL A 49 -5.23 14.79 0.55
N MET A 50 -6.06 15.81 0.70
CA MET A 50 -7.52 15.68 0.62
C MET A 50 -8.14 16.72 -0.31
N GLY A 51 -9.24 16.35 -0.95
CA GLY A 51 -9.94 17.20 -1.92
C GLY A 51 -10.69 18.38 -1.30
N SER A 52 -11.13 18.22 -0.04
CA SER A 52 -11.81 19.24 0.76
C SER A 52 -11.40 19.16 2.22
N ASP A 53 -11.48 20.28 2.94
CA ASP A 53 -11.36 20.35 4.40
C ASP A 53 -12.38 19.45 5.15
N SER A 54 -13.58 19.26 4.61
CA SER A 54 -14.60 18.36 5.16
C SER A 54 -14.13 16.89 5.23
N ASP A 55 -13.19 16.48 4.37
CA ASP A 55 -12.59 15.14 4.39
C ASP A 55 -11.70 14.92 5.62
N LEU A 56 -11.30 15.99 6.34
CA LEU A 56 -10.43 15.92 7.51
C LEU A 56 -10.98 15.01 8.61
N LYS A 57 -12.31 14.89 8.73
CA LYS A 57 -12.95 13.95 9.67
C LYS A 57 -12.54 12.50 9.38
N ILE A 58 -12.40 12.13 8.12
CA ILE A 58 -11.94 10.79 7.70
C ILE A 58 -10.40 10.73 7.70
N VAL A 59 -9.74 11.76 7.17
CA VAL A 59 -8.26 11.79 7.13
C VAL A 59 -7.64 11.79 8.52
N GLY A 60 -8.30 12.35 9.54
CA GLY A 60 -7.83 12.34 10.92
C GLY A 60 -7.51 10.94 11.45
N TYR A 61 -8.24 9.91 11.01
CA TYR A 61 -7.93 8.52 11.35
C TYR A 61 -6.60 8.05 10.75
N CYS A 62 -6.30 8.46 9.51
CA CYS A 62 -5.01 8.21 8.87
C CYS A 62 -3.89 8.92 9.64
N LEU A 63 -4.07 10.21 9.97
CA LEU A 63 -3.05 11.00 10.69
C LEU A 63 -2.73 10.39 12.06
N LYS A 64 -3.77 9.99 12.81
CA LYS A 64 -3.62 9.31 14.09
C LYS A 64 -2.79 8.02 13.93
N GLN A 65 -3.14 7.20 12.95
CA GLN A 65 -2.46 5.92 12.73
C GLN A 65 -1.00 6.11 12.28
N LEU A 66 -0.70 7.10 11.44
CA LEU A 66 0.68 7.46 11.08
C LEU A 66 1.47 7.92 12.32
N GLY A 67 0.84 8.69 13.22
CA GLY A 67 1.43 9.09 14.50
C GLY A 67 1.76 7.92 15.42
N GLU A 68 0.88 6.91 15.52
CA GLU A 68 1.16 5.68 16.28
C GLU A 68 2.38 4.90 15.74
N PHE A 69 2.63 4.99 14.43
CA PHE A 69 3.82 4.43 13.80
C PHE A 69 5.07 5.31 13.91
N ASP A 70 4.95 6.52 14.46
CA ASP A 70 6.01 7.53 14.48
C ASP A 70 6.51 7.87 13.06
N ILE A 71 5.56 7.91 12.11
CA ILE A 71 5.83 8.30 10.72
C ILE A 71 5.58 9.80 10.60
N ARG A 72 6.57 10.52 10.08
CA ARG A 72 6.46 11.95 9.80
C ARG A 72 5.66 12.17 8.53
N PHE A 73 4.67 13.05 8.58
CA PHE A 73 3.80 13.35 7.46
C PHE A 73 3.50 14.84 7.33
N GLU A 74 3.11 15.25 6.14
CA GLU A 74 2.49 16.54 5.86
C GLU A 74 1.03 16.35 5.46
N VAL A 75 0.20 17.38 5.67
CA VAL A 75 -1.23 17.35 5.36
C VAL A 75 -1.60 18.57 4.53
N ARG A 76 -2.30 18.37 3.41
CA ARG A 76 -2.70 19.45 2.49
C ARG A 76 -4.13 19.26 1.99
N VAL A 77 -4.83 20.37 1.76
CA VAL A 77 -6.09 20.39 0.99
C VAL A 77 -5.73 20.80 -0.44
N ILE A 78 -5.94 19.91 -1.40
CA ILE A 78 -5.67 20.13 -2.82
C ILE A 78 -6.75 19.40 -3.62
N SER A 79 -7.44 20.12 -4.50
CA SER A 79 -8.58 19.60 -5.25
C SER A 79 -8.19 19.34 -6.69
N ALA A 80 -8.31 18.09 -7.15
CA ALA A 80 -8.06 17.75 -8.56
C ALA A 80 -8.94 18.53 -9.55
N HIS A 81 -10.16 18.90 -9.14
CA HIS A 81 -11.10 19.61 -10.00
C HIS A 81 -11.00 21.13 -9.89
N ARG A 82 -10.70 21.65 -8.70
CA ARG A 82 -10.74 23.10 -8.42
C ARG A 82 -9.36 23.74 -8.45
N THR A 83 -8.30 22.98 -8.14
CA THR A 83 -6.91 23.42 -8.16
C THR A 83 -6.01 22.38 -8.86
N PRO A 84 -6.30 22.04 -10.14
CA PRO A 84 -5.60 20.98 -10.87
C PRO A 84 -4.08 21.22 -10.99
N ASP A 85 -3.66 22.47 -11.23
CA ASP A 85 -2.24 22.81 -11.32
C ASP A 85 -1.52 22.56 -9.99
N SER A 86 -2.15 22.91 -8.87
CA SER A 86 -1.59 22.62 -7.54
C SER A 86 -1.47 21.11 -7.28
N ALA A 87 -2.41 20.29 -7.76
CA ALA A 87 -2.32 18.83 -7.64
C ALA A 87 -1.14 18.28 -8.46
N ARG A 88 -0.99 18.77 -9.69
CA ARG A 88 0.13 18.42 -10.57
C ARG A 88 1.47 18.83 -9.98
N GLU A 89 1.63 20.08 -9.56
CA GLU A 89 2.87 20.60 -8.97
C GLU A 89 3.24 19.87 -7.67
N TYR A 90 2.25 19.57 -6.83
CA TYR A 90 2.45 18.80 -5.62
C TYR A 90 3.01 17.40 -5.90
N ALA A 91 2.46 16.71 -6.88
CA ALA A 91 2.88 15.37 -7.28
C ALA A 91 4.29 15.34 -7.89
N LEU A 92 4.59 16.29 -8.80
CA LEU A 92 5.88 16.40 -9.48
C LEU A 92 7.01 16.65 -8.47
N SER A 93 6.81 17.58 -7.53
CA SER A 93 7.83 17.94 -6.53
C SER A 93 7.93 16.96 -5.36
N ALA A 94 6.97 16.05 -5.18
CA ALA A 94 6.87 15.22 -3.97
C ALA A 94 8.14 14.42 -3.65
N ALA A 95 8.73 13.78 -4.67
CA ALA A 95 9.92 12.95 -4.50
C ALA A 95 11.16 13.78 -4.14
N GLU A 96 11.32 14.94 -4.77
CA GLU A 96 12.43 15.88 -4.52
C GLU A 96 12.37 16.45 -3.09
N ARG A 97 11.15 16.68 -2.58
CA ARG A 97 10.91 17.09 -1.18
C ARG A 97 11.16 15.98 -0.15
N GLY A 98 11.51 14.77 -0.59
CA GLY A 98 11.83 13.63 0.27
C GLY A 98 10.66 12.71 0.61
N LEU A 99 9.46 12.98 0.11
CA LEU A 99 8.31 12.09 0.30
C LEU A 99 8.57 10.73 -0.35
N LYS A 100 7.98 9.69 0.25
CA LYS A 100 8.13 8.30 -0.16
C LYS A 100 6.81 7.64 -0.53
N VAL A 101 5.70 8.11 0.02
CA VAL A 101 4.34 7.61 -0.24
C VAL A 101 3.37 8.79 -0.22
N LEU A 102 2.41 8.81 -1.13
CA LEU A 102 1.28 9.74 -1.10
C LEU A 102 0.00 9.01 -0.71
N ILE A 103 -0.82 9.64 0.14
CA ILE A 103 -2.16 9.18 0.51
C ILE A 103 -3.14 10.26 0.09
N ALA A 104 -4.08 9.92 -0.79
CA ALA A 104 -5.08 10.84 -1.33
C ALA A 104 -6.49 10.41 -0.89
N ALA A 105 -7.19 11.29 -0.18
CA ALA A 105 -8.59 11.11 0.20
C ALA A 105 -9.50 11.99 -0.65
N ALA A 106 -10.52 11.38 -1.27
CA ALA A 106 -11.53 12.09 -2.03
C ALA A 106 -12.85 11.32 -2.06
N GLY A 107 -13.96 12.06 -2.13
CA GLY A 107 -15.32 11.53 -2.25
C GLY A 107 -15.93 11.75 -3.64
N MET A 108 -17.10 11.15 -3.87
CA MET A 108 -17.85 11.24 -5.13
C MET A 108 -17.00 10.84 -6.36
N SER A 109 -16.88 11.70 -7.37
CA SER A 109 -15.95 11.49 -8.49
C SER A 109 -14.49 11.67 -8.01
N ALA A 110 -13.93 10.64 -7.37
CA ALA A 110 -12.68 10.72 -6.63
C ALA A 110 -11.44 10.70 -7.53
N ALA A 111 -11.17 11.79 -8.27
CA ALA A 111 -10.07 11.87 -9.23
C ALA A 111 -8.68 12.14 -8.62
N LEU A 112 -8.61 12.58 -7.36
CA LEU A 112 -7.37 13.08 -6.75
C LEU A 112 -6.22 12.06 -6.78
N ALA A 113 -6.48 10.82 -6.37
CA ALA A 113 -5.44 9.79 -6.34
C ALA A 113 -4.88 9.49 -7.74
N GLY A 114 -5.74 9.41 -8.75
CA GLY A 114 -5.34 9.19 -10.14
C GLY A 114 -4.52 10.35 -10.70
N VAL A 115 -4.92 11.60 -10.43
CA VAL A 115 -4.17 12.80 -10.85
C VAL A 115 -2.78 12.84 -10.24
N LEU A 116 -2.64 12.53 -8.94
CA LEU A 116 -1.33 12.46 -8.30
C LEU A 116 -0.48 11.34 -8.91
N ALA A 117 -1.04 10.15 -9.09
CA ALA A 117 -0.35 8.99 -9.65
C ALA A 117 0.14 9.23 -11.09
N ALA A 118 -0.57 10.03 -11.88
CA ALA A 118 -0.17 10.38 -13.23
C ALA A 118 1.09 11.27 -13.29
N HIS A 119 1.44 11.93 -12.19
CA HIS A 119 2.49 12.97 -12.14
C HIS A 119 3.62 12.66 -11.17
N THR A 120 3.67 11.44 -10.62
CA THR A 120 4.73 11.04 -9.70
C THR A 120 5.13 9.59 -9.87
N THR A 121 6.37 9.27 -9.55
CA THR A 121 6.85 7.88 -9.48
C THR A 121 6.67 7.27 -8.09
N LEU A 122 6.20 8.05 -7.11
CA LEU A 122 5.94 7.56 -5.77
C LEU A 122 4.67 6.69 -5.73
N PRO A 123 4.61 5.66 -4.87
CA PRO A 123 3.37 4.96 -4.60
C PRO A 123 2.27 5.92 -4.13
N VAL A 124 1.10 5.84 -4.77
CA VAL A 124 -0.09 6.59 -4.40
C VAL A 124 -1.15 5.64 -3.84
N ILE A 125 -1.62 5.94 -2.63
CA ILE A 125 -2.67 5.22 -1.93
C ILE A 125 -3.94 6.07 -2.00
N GLY A 126 -5.03 5.50 -2.51
CA GLY A 126 -6.33 6.15 -2.56
C GLY A 126 -7.21 5.74 -1.39
N VAL A 127 -7.83 6.71 -0.73
CA VAL A 127 -8.82 6.51 0.34
C VAL A 127 -10.17 7.07 -0.12
N PRO A 128 -11.08 6.21 -0.58
CA PRO A 128 -12.44 6.64 -0.94
C PRO A 128 -13.18 7.19 0.28
N VAL A 129 -13.66 8.43 0.20
CA VAL A 129 -14.41 9.05 1.29
C VAL A 129 -15.89 8.67 1.19
N ALA A 130 -16.47 8.28 2.33
CA ALA A 130 -17.88 7.95 2.46
C ALA A 130 -18.75 9.22 2.46
N SER A 131 -18.94 9.81 1.28
CA SER A 131 -19.72 11.04 1.09
C SER A 131 -20.75 10.88 -0.03
N GLY A 132 -21.75 11.77 -0.03
CA GLY A 132 -22.74 11.83 -1.11
C GLY A 132 -23.75 10.66 -1.10
N PRO A 133 -24.62 10.59 -2.11
CA PRO A 133 -25.74 9.65 -2.15
C PRO A 133 -25.33 8.18 -2.19
N MET A 134 -24.17 7.88 -2.79
CA MET A 134 -23.66 6.52 -2.97
C MET A 134 -22.76 6.06 -1.83
N VAL A 135 -22.62 6.88 -0.78
CA VAL A 135 -21.85 6.55 0.44
C VAL A 135 -20.44 6.03 0.12
N GLY A 136 -19.81 6.60 -0.91
CA GLY A 136 -18.44 6.29 -1.31
C GLY A 136 -18.26 5.10 -2.27
N VAL A 137 -19.32 4.45 -2.75
CA VAL A 137 -19.20 3.42 -3.80
C VAL A 137 -18.69 4.02 -5.11
N ASP A 138 -19.22 5.19 -5.46
CA ASP A 138 -18.75 6.04 -6.55
C ASP A 138 -17.27 6.43 -6.39
N ALA A 139 -16.87 6.85 -5.19
CA ALA A 139 -15.48 7.18 -4.88
C ALA A 139 -14.56 5.96 -4.99
N ALA A 140 -15.01 4.79 -4.53
CA ALA A 140 -14.23 3.56 -4.58
C ALA A 140 -13.98 3.12 -6.02
N LEU A 141 -15.02 3.08 -6.86
CA LEU A 141 -14.88 2.74 -8.27
C LEU A 141 -14.00 3.75 -9.02
N SER A 142 -14.18 5.04 -8.75
CA SER A 142 -13.36 6.12 -9.34
C SER A 142 -11.88 6.00 -8.96
N THR A 143 -11.59 5.48 -7.77
CA THR A 143 -10.21 5.34 -7.27
C THR A 143 -9.56 4.03 -7.74
N MET A 144 -10.30 2.92 -7.81
CA MET A 144 -9.72 1.60 -8.07
C MET A 144 -9.59 1.24 -9.55
N GLN A 145 -10.49 1.74 -10.41
CA GLN A 145 -10.57 1.34 -11.82
C GLN A 145 -9.56 2.11 -12.70
N MET A 146 -8.30 2.11 -12.30
CA MET A 146 -7.23 2.78 -13.04
C MET A 146 -6.88 2.02 -14.33
N PRO A 147 -6.58 2.73 -15.44
CA PRO A 147 -6.10 2.09 -16.66
C PRO A 147 -4.69 1.52 -16.49
N PRO A 148 -4.24 0.60 -17.39
CA PRO A 148 -2.89 0.08 -17.37
C PRO A 148 -1.83 1.19 -17.41
N GLY A 149 -0.82 1.09 -16.54
CA GLY A 149 0.34 1.99 -16.50
C GLY A 149 0.35 3.01 -15.36
N ILE A 150 -0.82 3.39 -14.80
CA ILE A 150 -0.93 4.40 -13.73
C ILE A 150 -1.65 3.80 -12.51
N PRO A 151 -1.00 2.95 -11.70
CA PRO A 151 -1.65 2.25 -10.61
C PRO A 151 -1.93 3.14 -9.39
N VAL A 152 -3.02 2.85 -8.68
CA VAL A 152 -3.35 3.42 -7.36
C VAL A 152 -3.66 2.27 -6.39
N GLY A 153 -3.08 2.32 -5.19
CA GLY A 153 -3.43 1.40 -4.10
C GLY A 153 -4.73 1.82 -3.43
N CYS A 154 -5.88 1.37 -3.91
CA CYS A 154 -7.19 1.72 -3.35
C CYS A 154 -7.48 0.96 -2.05
N MET A 155 -7.79 1.70 -0.97
CA MET A 155 -8.20 1.15 0.32
C MET A 155 -9.73 1.01 0.43
N ALA A 156 -10.21 0.51 1.57
CA ALA A 156 -11.63 0.49 1.91
C ALA A 156 -12.25 1.90 1.96
N ILE A 157 -13.57 1.98 1.96
CA ILE A 157 -14.29 3.26 2.08
C ILE A 157 -14.19 3.82 3.51
N GLY A 158 -14.03 5.14 3.64
CA GLY A 158 -14.16 5.89 4.89
C GLY A 158 -13.02 5.64 5.90
N ALA A 159 -13.36 5.65 7.20
CA ALA A 159 -12.39 5.59 8.29
C ALA A 159 -11.52 4.32 8.26
N ALA A 160 -12.11 3.17 7.90
CA ALA A 160 -11.36 1.93 7.73
C ALA A 160 -10.30 2.07 6.63
N GLY A 161 -10.65 2.74 5.53
CA GLY A 161 -9.74 3.09 4.45
C GLY A 161 -8.59 3.98 4.89
N ALA A 162 -8.90 5.03 5.65
CA ALA A 162 -7.90 5.96 6.17
C ALA A 162 -6.89 5.28 7.10
N ILE A 163 -7.36 4.44 8.03
CA ILE A 163 -6.51 3.63 8.93
C ILE A 163 -5.63 2.68 8.10
N ASN A 164 -6.24 1.94 7.17
CA ASN A 164 -5.52 0.98 6.35
C ASN A 164 -4.52 1.65 5.39
N GLY A 165 -4.82 2.85 4.90
CA GLY A 165 -3.90 3.64 4.08
C GLY A 165 -2.62 4.00 4.84
N ALA A 166 -2.74 4.42 6.10
CA ALA A 166 -1.59 4.65 6.98
C ALA A 166 -0.79 3.36 7.26
N ILE A 167 -1.48 2.25 7.56
CA ILE A 167 -0.83 0.94 7.78
C ILE A 167 -0.12 0.47 6.51
N PHE A 168 -0.73 0.64 5.34
CA PHE A 168 -0.15 0.23 4.07
C PHE A 168 1.06 1.10 3.70
N ALA A 169 0.99 2.41 3.93
CA ALA A 169 2.16 3.28 3.84
C ALA A 169 3.28 2.82 4.77
N ALA A 170 2.97 2.48 6.03
CA ALA A 170 3.95 1.94 6.97
C ALA A 170 4.58 0.61 6.48
N GLN A 171 3.80 -0.26 5.84
CA GLN A 171 4.31 -1.51 5.24
C GLN A 171 5.27 -1.23 4.09
N ILE A 172 4.93 -0.29 3.19
CA ILE A 172 5.83 0.14 2.10
C ILE A 172 7.14 0.68 2.66
N LEU A 173 7.07 1.59 3.63
CA LEU A 173 8.24 2.18 4.28
C LEU A 173 9.08 1.13 5.05
N SER A 174 8.45 0.11 5.62
CA SER A 174 9.15 -0.93 6.39
C SER A 174 10.13 -1.76 5.56
N LEU A 175 10.01 -1.74 4.22
CA LEU A 175 10.99 -2.34 3.31
C LEU A 175 12.37 -1.68 3.39
N SER A 176 12.45 -0.45 3.92
CA SER A 176 13.72 0.27 4.13
C SER A 176 13.91 0.81 5.56
N ASP A 177 12.91 0.69 6.44
CA ASP A 177 12.99 1.07 7.86
C ASP A 177 12.60 -0.10 8.78
N GLU A 178 13.60 -0.76 9.36
CA GLU A 178 13.43 -1.90 10.26
C GLU A 178 12.62 -1.56 11.53
N ARG A 179 12.57 -0.30 11.96
CA ARG A 179 11.80 0.11 13.15
C ARG A 179 10.30 -0.11 12.95
N LEU A 180 9.81 0.08 11.72
CA LEU A 180 8.41 -0.10 11.37
C LEU A 180 8.00 -1.58 11.38
N VAL A 181 8.92 -2.50 11.08
CA VAL A 181 8.65 -3.95 11.12
C VAL A 181 8.19 -4.38 12.51
N GLY A 182 8.89 -3.93 13.55
CA GLY A 182 8.54 -4.23 14.93
C GLY A 182 7.17 -3.67 15.33
N ARG A 183 6.87 -2.42 14.96
CA ARG A 183 5.58 -1.76 15.22
C ARG A 183 4.43 -2.48 14.51
N LEU A 184 4.61 -2.82 13.23
CA LEU A 184 3.61 -3.57 12.44
C LEU A 184 3.34 -4.96 13.04
N ALA A 185 4.39 -5.67 13.45
CA ALA A 185 4.24 -6.96 14.13
C ALA A 185 3.50 -6.82 15.47
N GLY A 186 3.81 -5.76 16.23
CA GLY A 186 3.09 -5.39 17.46
C GLY A 186 1.61 -5.16 17.22
N LEU A 187 1.24 -4.39 16.19
CA LEU A 187 -0.14 -4.14 15.82
C LEU A 187 -0.90 -5.44 15.51
N LYS A 188 -0.30 -6.35 14.72
CA LYS A 188 -0.90 -7.65 14.42
C LYS A 188 -1.14 -8.48 15.67
N ARG A 189 -0.19 -8.53 16.60
CA ARG A 189 -0.35 -9.23 17.89
C ARG A 189 -1.45 -8.60 18.75
N HIS A 190 -1.50 -7.26 18.78
CA HIS A 190 -2.55 -6.54 19.49
C HIS A 190 -3.95 -6.94 18.98
N HIS A 191 -4.17 -6.96 17.67
CA HIS A 191 -5.45 -7.37 17.09
C HIS A 191 -5.83 -8.81 17.45
N VAL A 192 -4.90 -9.76 17.37
CA VAL A 192 -5.15 -11.15 17.81
C VAL A 192 -5.57 -11.20 19.28
N SER A 193 -4.84 -10.50 20.15
CA SER A 193 -5.14 -10.47 21.58
C SER A 193 -6.51 -9.83 21.89
N SER A 194 -6.86 -8.74 21.20
CA SER A 194 -8.14 -8.05 21.32
C SER A 194 -9.30 -8.96 20.88
N THR A 195 -9.17 -9.64 19.75
CA THR A 195 -10.20 -10.57 19.26
C THR A 195 -10.43 -11.73 20.23
N ARG A 196 -9.36 -12.34 20.76
CA ARG A 196 -9.48 -13.42 21.77
C ARG A 196 -10.16 -12.95 23.05
N LYS A 197 -9.83 -11.75 23.54
CA LYS A 197 -10.51 -11.14 24.71
C LYS A 197 -12.00 -10.93 24.45
N LYS A 198 -12.37 -10.44 23.26
CA LYS A 198 -13.76 -10.22 22.85
C LYS A 198 -14.53 -11.54 22.74
N ASP A 199 -13.95 -12.57 22.13
CA ASP A 199 -14.55 -13.93 22.05
C ASP A 199 -14.83 -14.50 23.45
N ALA A 200 -13.85 -14.44 24.36
CA ALA A 200 -14.05 -14.89 25.74
C ALA A 200 -15.17 -14.13 26.47
N ALA A 201 -15.28 -12.82 26.25
CA ALA A 201 -16.35 -11.99 26.82
C ALA A 201 -17.73 -12.36 26.25
N VAL A 202 -17.83 -12.61 24.95
CA VAL A 202 -19.07 -13.03 24.29
C VAL A 202 -19.52 -14.39 24.84
N ARG A 203 -18.63 -15.38 24.92
CA ARG A 203 -18.95 -16.72 25.45
C ARG A 203 -19.50 -16.68 26.87
N LYS A 204 -18.89 -15.87 27.75
CA LYS A 204 -19.37 -15.67 29.14
C LYS A 204 -20.77 -15.07 29.18
N ARG A 205 -21.11 -14.18 28.24
CA ARG A 205 -22.44 -13.54 28.18
C ARG A 205 -23.51 -14.48 27.65
N THR A 206 -23.16 -15.38 26.74
CA THR A 206 -24.11 -16.32 26.12
C THR A 206 -24.35 -17.58 26.95
N GLN A 207 -23.41 -17.99 27.83
CA GLN A 207 -23.55 -19.14 28.74
C GLN A 207 -24.29 -18.81 30.07
N ARG A 208 -24.58 -17.53 30.33
CA ARG A 208 -25.32 -17.05 31.51
C ARG A 208 -26.83 -16.92 31.27
N LYS A 209 -27.33 -17.50 30.18
CA LYS A 209 -28.75 -17.69 29.88
C LYS A 209 -29.04 -19.18 29.89
#